data_AF-A0AA91D8N6-F1
#
_entry.id   AF-A0AA91D8N6-F1
#
_cell.length_a   1.000
_cell.length_b   1.000
_cell.length_c   1.000
_cell.angle_alpha   90.00
_cell.angle_beta   90.00
_cell.angle_gamma   90.00
#
_symmetry.space_group_name_H-M   'P 1'
#
loop_
_entity.id
_entity.type
_entity.pdbx_description
1 polymer ?
#
loop_
_entity_poly.entity_id
_entity_poly.type
_entity_poly.pdbx_seq_one_letter_code
_entity_poly.pdbx_strand_id
1 'polypeptide(L)'
;MNEKYGVLGGKCRLFAAEPTTLEHLNLAKWLAGLSDYVHCTGIRPVPDKLLGYAVYRRVQPKTNPERLARRYAKRHGVDLATALNMTVELRAASENPAYPLSFRYCDMLKPSVPWPFIRLQSLSGGQTFCLWIAKTAAAAPVAGSFSAYGLSSVATVPEF
;
A
#
# COMPACT_ATOMS: atom_id res chain seq x y z
N MET A 1 -19.38 18.49 0.55
CA MET A 1 -19.15 17.11 0.07
C MET A 1 -18.23 16.42 1.05
N ASN A 2 -18.70 15.42 1.81
CA ASN A 2 -17.85 14.67 2.75
C ASN A 2 -16.97 13.70 1.96
N GLU A 3 -15.70 14.06 1.72
CA GLU A 3 -14.70 13.09 1.28
C GLU A 3 -14.53 12.05 2.40
N LYS A 4 -15.07 10.85 2.21
CA LYS A 4 -14.87 9.73 3.13
C LYS A 4 -13.43 9.25 3.00
N TYR A 5 -12.56 9.70 3.90
CA TYR A 5 -11.21 9.14 4.04
C TYR A 5 -11.30 7.68 4.51
N GLY A 6 -10.53 6.80 3.88
CA GLY A 6 -10.42 5.42 4.34
C GLY A 6 -9.63 5.34 5.65
N VAL A 7 -10.10 4.53 6.60
CA VAL A 7 -9.37 4.17 7.83
C VAL A 7 -9.08 2.66 7.85
N LEU A 8 -7.99 2.25 8.48
CA LEU A 8 -7.63 0.81 8.61
C LEU A 8 -8.44 0.08 9.68
N GLY A 9 -8.99 0.82 10.64
CA GLY A 9 -9.62 0.26 11.84
C GLY A 9 -8.62 -0.11 12.94
N GLY A 10 -9.12 -0.68 14.03
CA GLY A 10 -8.34 -1.04 15.23
C GLY A 10 -7.98 -2.52 15.34
N LYS A 11 -8.21 -3.32 14.29
CA LYS A 11 -7.97 -4.77 14.29
C LYS A 11 -7.06 -5.15 13.13
N CYS A 12 -5.90 -5.72 13.45
CA CYS A 12 -5.01 -6.34 12.47
C CYS A 12 -5.17 -7.86 12.55
N ARG A 13 -5.41 -8.52 11.41
CA ARG A 13 -5.49 -9.98 11.32
C ARG A 13 -4.29 -10.49 10.55
N LEU A 14 -3.70 -11.56 11.06
CA LEU A 14 -2.56 -12.23 10.44
C LEU A 14 -2.99 -13.61 9.98
N PHE A 15 -2.55 -13.96 8.79
CA PHE A 15 -2.86 -15.22 8.14
C PHE A 15 -1.56 -15.95 7.82
N ALA A 16 -1.58 -17.26 7.99
CA ALA A 16 -0.54 -18.16 7.53
C ALA A 16 -1.20 -19.46 7.06
N ALA A 17 -0.51 -20.19 6.20
CA ALA A 17 -0.97 -21.52 5.77
C ALA A 17 -0.95 -22.52 6.93
N GLU A 18 0.05 -22.43 7.81
CA GLU A 18 0.22 -23.32 8.96
C GLU A 18 0.25 -22.55 10.29
N PRO A 19 -0.35 -23.09 11.37
CA PRO A 19 -0.30 -22.48 12.71
C PRO A 19 1.13 -22.29 13.23
N THR A 20 2.01 -23.25 12.94
CA THR A 20 3.43 -23.25 13.32
C THR A 20 4.17 -22.00 12.85
N THR A 21 3.79 -21.45 11.69
CA THR A 21 4.39 -20.22 11.16
C THR A 21 4.06 -19.01 12.05
N LEU A 22 2.83 -18.93 12.57
CA LEU A 22 2.41 -17.88 13.49
C LEU A 22 3.01 -18.07 14.89
N GLU A 23 3.20 -19.33 15.32
CA GLU A 23 3.90 -19.65 16.57
C GLU A 23 5.37 -19.22 16.51
N HIS A 24 6.06 -19.54 15.42
CA HIS A 24 7.45 -19.14 15.20
C HIS A 24 7.61 -17.62 15.10
N LEU A 25 6.61 -16.92 14.53
CA LEU A 25 6.59 -15.46 14.51
C LEU A 25 6.58 -14.88 15.94
N ASN A 26 5.99 -15.57 16.92
CA ASN A 26 5.99 -15.25 18.34
C ASN A 26 5.67 -13.76 18.64
N LEU A 27 4.48 -13.32 18.20
CA LEU A 27 4.05 -11.93 18.33
C LEU A 27 4.02 -11.43 19.77
N ALA A 28 3.73 -12.30 20.74
CA ALA A 28 3.72 -11.95 22.15
C ALA A 28 5.09 -11.41 22.60
N LYS A 29 6.19 -11.98 22.09
CA LYS A 29 7.55 -11.49 22.34
C LYS A 29 7.78 -10.11 21.71
N TRP A 30 7.41 -9.93 20.43
CA TRP A 30 7.66 -8.68 19.70
C TRP A 30 6.82 -7.50 20.20
N LEU A 31 5.61 -7.77 20.68
CA LEU A 31 4.66 -6.78 21.16
C LEU A 31 4.67 -6.65 22.69
N ALA A 32 5.64 -7.25 23.39
CA ALA A 32 5.70 -7.23 24.85
C ALA A 32 5.66 -5.80 25.42
N GLY A 33 6.37 -4.86 24.80
CA GLY A 33 6.36 -3.44 25.20
C GLY A 33 5.09 -2.67 24.84
N LEU A 34 4.15 -3.31 24.11
CA LEU A 34 2.89 -2.73 23.66
C LEU A 34 1.68 -3.52 24.20
N SER A 35 1.89 -4.41 25.17
CA SER A 35 0.85 -5.31 25.70
C SER A 35 -0.38 -4.57 26.24
N ASP A 36 -0.17 -3.40 26.84
CA ASP A 36 -1.26 -2.60 27.42
C ASP A 36 -2.15 -1.96 26.36
N TYR A 37 -1.67 -1.87 25.11
CA TYR A 37 -2.37 -1.24 24.00
C TYR A 37 -2.92 -2.24 22.99
N VAL A 38 -2.51 -3.50 23.07
CA VAL A 38 -2.84 -4.53 22.06
C VAL A 38 -3.44 -5.76 22.72
N HIS A 39 -4.64 -6.11 22.28
CA HIS A 39 -5.26 -7.39 22.64
C HIS A 39 -4.92 -8.46 21.59
N CYS A 40 -4.00 -9.36 21.94
CA CYS A 40 -3.62 -10.50 21.10
C CYS A 40 -4.49 -11.74 21.40
N THR A 41 -5.26 -12.19 20.41
CA THR A 41 -6.02 -13.45 20.52
C THR A 41 -5.16 -14.66 20.12
N GLY A 42 -5.45 -15.83 20.67
CA GLY A 42 -4.79 -17.08 20.28
C GLY A 42 -5.03 -17.48 18.81
N ILE A 43 -4.13 -18.30 18.26
CA ILE A 43 -4.20 -18.82 16.88
C ILE A 43 -5.41 -19.74 16.74
N ARG A 44 -6.19 -19.55 15.68
CA ARG A 44 -7.43 -20.30 15.40
C ARG A 44 -7.58 -20.54 13.91
N PRO A 45 -8.27 -21.62 13.49
CA PRO A 45 -8.64 -21.81 12.09
C PRO A 45 -9.55 -20.68 11.62
N VAL A 46 -9.51 -20.41 10.31
CA VAL A 46 -10.44 -19.49 9.65
C VAL A 46 -11.87 -20.05 9.76
N PRO A 47 -12.88 -19.26 10.14
CA PRO A 47 -14.26 -19.74 10.25
C PRO A 47 -14.84 -20.22 8.91
N ASP A 48 -15.77 -21.18 8.97
CA ASP A 48 -16.46 -21.69 7.77
C ASP A 48 -17.32 -20.63 7.07
N LYS A 49 -17.91 -19.71 7.85
CA LYS A 49 -18.74 -18.62 7.34
C LYS A 49 -17.89 -17.39 7.07
N LEU A 50 -17.55 -17.21 5.80
CA LEU A 50 -16.82 -16.04 5.30
C LEU A 50 -17.77 -14.99 4.74
N LEU A 51 -17.42 -13.72 4.91
CA LEU A 51 -18.06 -12.59 4.21
C LEU A 51 -17.57 -12.50 2.75
N GLY A 52 -16.38 -13.04 2.48
CA GLY A 52 -15.77 -13.09 1.15
C GLY A 52 -14.26 -13.17 1.22
N TYR A 53 -13.61 -12.82 0.12
CA TYR A 53 -12.16 -12.70 0.02
C TYR A 53 -11.79 -11.27 -0.40
N ALA A 54 -10.58 -10.84 -0.04
CA ALA A 54 -10.08 -9.55 -0.46
C ALA A 54 -8.57 -9.59 -0.74
N VAL A 55 -8.15 -8.74 -1.67
CA VAL A 55 -6.74 -8.44 -1.92
C VAL A 55 -6.40 -7.14 -1.22
N TYR A 56 -5.38 -7.19 -0.37
CA TYR A 56 -4.80 -6.02 0.29
C TYR A 56 -3.45 -5.70 -0.34
N ARG A 57 -3.43 -4.66 -1.19
CA ARG A 57 -2.25 -4.29 -1.97
C ARG A 57 -1.65 -2.98 -1.52
N ARG A 58 -0.32 -2.88 -1.60
CA ARG A 58 0.39 -1.62 -1.45
C ARG A 58 0.10 -0.71 -2.65
N VAL A 59 -0.27 0.54 -2.40
CA VAL A 59 -0.38 1.57 -3.43
C VAL A 59 0.76 2.56 -3.29
N GLN A 60 1.26 3.06 -4.42
CA GLN A 60 2.32 4.08 -4.46
C GLN A 60 1.88 5.28 -5.32
N PRO A 61 1.02 6.15 -4.77
CA PRO A 61 0.58 7.35 -5.46
C PRO A 61 1.78 8.20 -5.89
N LYS A 62 1.69 8.79 -7.09
CA LYS A 62 2.74 9.65 -7.65
C LYS A 62 2.46 11.10 -7.26
N THR A 63 2.71 11.43 -5.99
CA THR A 63 2.35 12.73 -5.39
C THR A 63 3.44 13.79 -5.40
N ASN A 64 4.67 13.45 -5.80
CA ASN A 64 5.79 14.37 -5.83
C ASN A 64 6.29 14.55 -7.28
N PRO A 65 5.83 15.60 -7.99
CA PRO A 65 6.19 15.84 -9.38
C PRO A 65 7.68 16.07 -9.58
N GLU A 66 8.34 16.81 -8.69
CA GLU A 66 9.78 17.08 -8.78
C GLU A 66 10.60 15.79 -8.72
N ARG A 67 10.24 14.87 -7.83
CA ARG A 67 10.89 13.55 -7.76
C ARG A 67 10.70 12.75 -9.05
N LEU A 68 9.55 12.87 -9.71
CA LEU A 68 9.30 12.22 -11.01
C LEU A 68 10.13 12.87 -12.11
N ALA A 69 10.18 14.20 -12.17
CA ALA A 69 10.99 14.96 -13.12
C ALA A 69 12.48 14.64 -12.98
N ARG A 70 13.02 14.60 -11.74
CA ARG A 70 14.40 14.16 -11.49
C ARG A 70 14.68 12.73 -11.98
N ARG A 71 13.73 11.82 -11.79
CA ARG A 71 13.85 10.43 -12.28
C ARG A 71 13.82 10.38 -13.81
N TYR A 72 12.97 11.19 -14.43
CA TYR A 72 12.88 11.32 -15.88
C TYR A 72 14.17 11.88 -16.47
N ALA A 73 14.65 13.02 -15.95
CA ALA A 73 15.92 13.65 -16.28
C ALA A 73 17.07 12.64 -16.31
N LYS A 74 17.23 11.88 -15.23
CA LYS A 74 18.28 10.85 -15.13
C LYS A 74 18.13 9.72 -16.15
N ARG A 75 16.90 9.31 -16.50
CA ARG A 75 16.66 8.22 -17.45
C ARG A 75 16.88 8.65 -18.90
N HIS A 76 16.58 9.89 -19.22
CA HIS A 76 16.57 10.41 -20.59
C HIS A 76 17.74 11.37 -20.89
N GLY A 77 18.63 11.61 -19.91
CA GLY A 77 19.82 12.43 -20.10
C GLY A 77 19.54 13.93 -20.27
N VAL A 78 18.41 14.41 -19.78
CA VAL A 78 18.03 15.83 -19.83
C VAL A 78 18.24 16.50 -18.47
N ASP A 79 18.38 17.82 -18.43
CA ASP A 79 18.46 18.56 -17.17
C ASP A 79 17.09 18.63 -16.47
N LEU A 80 17.11 19.00 -15.18
CA LEU A 80 15.89 19.06 -14.37
C LEU A 80 14.90 20.13 -14.84
N ALA A 81 15.38 21.29 -15.31
CA ALA A 81 14.51 22.37 -15.76
C ALA A 81 13.78 21.97 -17.04
N THR A 82 14.50 21.33 -17.97
CA THR A 82 13.90 20.72 -19.18
C THR A 82 12.90 19.64 -18.80
N ALA A 83 13.26 18.72 -17.90
CA ALA A 83 12.35 17.67 -17.47
C ALA A 83 11.07 18.22 -16.82
N LEU A 84 11.16 19.28 -16.02
CA LEU A 84 9.99 19.89 -15.37
C LEU A 84 9.01 20.50 -16.37
N ASN A 85 9.52 21.14 -17.41
CA ASN A 85 8.72 21.96 -18.34
C ASN A 85 8.35 21.25 -19.65
N MET A 86 8.98 20.13 -19.97
CA MET A 86 8.62 19.39 -21.17
C MET A 86 7.30 18.64 -20.99
N THR A 87 6.61 18.44 -22.10
CA THR A 87 5.39 17.66 -22.16
C THR A 87 5.72 16.17 -22.21
N VAL A 88 5.18 15.40 -21.28
CA VAL A 88 5.33 13.96 -21.19
C VAL A 88 4.03 13.30 -21.57
N GLU A 89 4.11 12.36 -22.52
CA GLU A 89 2.98 11.53 -22.95
C GLU A 89 3.07 10.13 -22.33
N LEU A 90 2.00 9.74 -21.64
CA LEU A 90 1.86 8.40 -21.09
C LEU A 90 1.31 7.45 -22.15
N ARG A 91 1.82 6.21 -22.14
CA ARG A 91 1.35 5.13 -23.03
C ARG A 91 -0.08 4.68 -22.73
N ALA A 92 -0.56 4.91 -21.52
CA ALA A 92 -1.89 4.50 -21.07
C ALA A 92 -2.43 5.52 -20.07
N ALA A 93 -3.75 5.73 -20.12
CA ALA A 93 -4.44 6.60 -19.18
C ALA A 93 -4.41 5.98 -17.77
N SER A 94 -4.24 6.83 -16.76
CA SER A 94 -4.45 6.42 -15.37
C SER A 94 -5.93 6.46 -15.03
N GLU A 95 -6.38 5.58 -14.14
CA GLU A 95 -7.70 5.67 -13.53
C GLU A 95 -7.90 6.97 -12.71
N ASN A 96 -6.81 7.61 -12.28
CA ASN A 96 -6.89 8.84 -11.50
C ASN A 96 -6.73 10.06 -12.44
N PRO A 97 -7.73 10.98 -12.48
CA PRO A 97 -7.76 12.10 -13.42
C PRO A 97 -6.63 13.12 -13.19
N ALA A 98 -5.95 13.07 -12.04
CA ALA A 98 -4.75 13.88 -11.79
C ALA A 98 -3.54 13.46 -12.65
N TYR A 99 -3.61 12.32 -13.36
CA TYR A 99 -2.58 11.86 -14.29
C TYR A 99 -3.14 11.77 -15.71
N PRO A 100 -3.30 12.92 -16.40
CA PRO A 100 -3.76 12.92 -17.78
C PRO A 100 -2.73 12.23 -18.69
N LEU A 101 -3.17 11.88 -19.90
CA LEU A 101 -2.31 11.24 -20.91
C LEU A 101 -1.12 12.12 -21.31
N SER A 102 -1.28 13.44 -21.25
CA SER A 102 -0.23 14.41 -21.56
C SER A 102 -0.18 15.48 -20.47
N PHE A 103 1.00 15.73 -19.91
CA PHE A 103 1.20 16.76 -18.90
C PHE A 103 2.66 17.23 -18.83
N ARG A 104 2.86 18.41 -18.24
CA ARG A 104 4.16 18.85 -17.74
C ARG A 104 4.28 18.51 -16.25
N TYR A 105 5.46 18.10 -15.79
CA TYR A 105 5.64 17.80 -14.36
C TYR A 105 5.43 19.03 -13.48
N CYS A 106 5.73 20.25 -13.97
CA CYS A 106 5.50 21.49 -13.23
C CYS A 106 4.02 21.81 -12.97
N ASP A 107 3.12 21.39 -13.88
CA ASP A 107 1.67 21.62 -13.75
C ASP A 107 0.95 20.46 -13.05
N MET A 108 1.69 19.43 -12.66
CA MET A 108 1.12 18.20 -12.14
C MET A 108 0.46 18.45 -10.80
N LEU A 109 -0.87 18.34 -10.78
CA LEU A 109 -1.66 18.43 -9.55
C LEU A 109 -1.27 17.29 -8.61
N LYS A 110 -1.15 17.61 -7.32
CA LYS A 110 -0.94 16.59 -6.28
C LYS A 110 -2.30 15.92 -6.01
N PRO A 111 -2.49 14.64 -6.36
CA PRO A 111 -3.78 14.02 -6.18
C PRO A 111 -4.12 13.86 -4.70
N SER A 112 -5.39 14.06 -4.37
CA SER A 112 -5.96 13.53 -3.13
C SER A 112 -5.86 12.00 -3.17
N VAL A 113 -5.39 11.41 -2.08
CA VAL A 113 -5.16 9.97 -1.98
C VAL A 113 -6.20 9.40 -1.01
N PRO A 114 -7.23 8.68 -1.50
CA PRO A 114 -8.35 8.26 -0.67
C PRO A 114 -8.07 6.99 0.16
N TRP A 115 -6.97 6.30 -0.13
CA TRP A 115 -6.63 5.06 0.56
C TRP A 115 -6.14 5.33 1.99
N PRO A 116 -6.39 4.45 2.96
CA PRO A 116 -5.72 4.53 4.24
C PRO A 116 -4.22 4.27 4.10
N PHE A 117 -3.43 4.74 5.08
CA PHE A 117 -1.99 4.46 5.15
C PHE A 117 -1.49 4.30 6.57
N ILE A 118 -0.34 3.64 6.69
CA ILE A 118 0.49 3.62 7.89
C ILE A 118 1.74 4.47 7.63
N ARG A 119 2.08 5.38 8.54
CA ARG A 119 3.35 6.11 8.47
C ARG A 119 4.45 5.25 9.11
N LEU A 120 5.50 4.97 8.35
CA LEU A 120 6.62 4.14 8.78
C LEU A 120 7.93 4.89 8.59
N GLN A 121 8.95 4.49 9.37
CA GLN A 121 10.33 4.92 9.17
C GLN A 121 11.11 3.83 8.44
N SER A 122 11.82 4.20 7.39
CA SER A 122 12.78 3.32 6.73
C SER A 122 14.01 3.16 7.62
N LEU A 123 14.32 1.92 8.00
CA LEU A 123 15.51 1.63 8.82
C LEU A 123 16.81 1.74 8.02
N SER A 124 16.78 1.53 6.71
CA SER A 124 17.97 1.64 5.86
C SER A 124 18.29 3.07 5.43
N GLY A 125 17.26 3.89 5.19
CA GLY A 125 17.44 5.27 4.70
C GLY A 125 17.08 6.37 5.69
N GLY A 126 16.57 6.03 6.88
CA GLY A 126 16.10 6.98 7.91
C GLY A 126 14.84 7.77 7.55
N GLN A 127 14.45 7.79 6.27
CA GLN A 127 13.32 8.55 5.74
C GLN A 127 11.99 7.98 6.22
N THR A 128 11.03 8.86 6.52
CA THR A 128 9.65 8.46 6.76
C THR A 128 8.87 8.34 5.46
N PHE A 129 7.94 7.39 5.39
CA PHE A 129 7.07 7.20 4.24
C PHE A 129 5.69 6.69 4.64
N CYS A 130 4.71 6.91 3.76
CA CYS A 130 3.36 6.36 3.90
C CYS A 130 3.24 5.03 3.15
N LEU A 131 2.91 3.96 3.86
CA LEU A 131 2.50 2.68 3.30
C LEU A 131 0.99 2.72 3.04
N TRP A 132 0.61 3.16 1.84
CA TRP A 132 -0.80 3.19 1.41
C TRP A 132 -1.30 1.79 1.08
N ILE A 133 -2.51 1.46 1.52
CA ILE A 133 -3.10 0.13 1.37
C ILE A 133 -4.45 0.26 0.69
N ALA A 134 -4.61 -0.39 -0.45
CA ALA A 134 -5.89 -0.55 -1.12
C ALA A 134 -6.47 -1.94 -0.87
N LYS A 135 -7.78 -1.98 -0.66
CA LYS A 135 -8.58 -3.20 -0.58
C LYS A 135 -9.36 -3.36 -1.89
N THR A 136 -9.34 -4.57 -2.45
CA THR A 136 -10.21 -4.95 -3.58
C THR A 136 -10.91 -6.25 -3.20
N ALA A 137 -12.25 -6.28 -3.30
CA ALA A 137 -13.00 -7.52 -3.06
C ALA A 137 -12.67 -8.55 -4.15
N ALA A 138 -12.64 -9.83 -3.75
CA ALA A 138 -12.37 -10.96 -4.63
C ALA A 138 -13.42 -12.05 -4.41
N ALA A 139 -13.82 -12.70 -5.49
CA ALA A 139 -14.88 -13.71 -5.45
C ALA A 139 -14.39 -15.08 -4.96
N ALA A 140 -13.09 -15.39 -5.15
CA ALA A 140 -12.53 -16.72 -4.89
C ALA A 140 -11.14 -16.61 -4.26
N PRO A 141 -10.69 -17.65 -3.53
CA PRO A 141 -9.34 -17.71 -2.99
C PRO A 141 -8.32 -17.85 -4.13
N VAL A 142 -7.33 -16.97 -4.13
CA VAL A 142 -6.16 -16.98 -5.01
C VAL A 142 -4.91 -17.06 -4.16
N ALA A 143 -4.16 -18.14 -4.33
CA ALA A 143 -2.84 -18.30 -3.71
C ALA A 143 -1.83 -17.35 -4.34
N GLY A 144 -0.84 -16.92 -3.56
CA GLY A 144 0.25 -16.09 -4.06
C GLY A 144 1.21 -15.70 -2.95
N SER A 145 2.19 -14.88 -3.30
CA SER A 145 3.18 -14.38 -2.36
C SER A 145 2.74 -13.06 -1.71
N PHE A 146 3.28 -12.81 -0.52
CA PHE A 146 3.11 -11.58 0.22
C PHE A 146 4.47 -10.87 0.34
N SER A 147 4.43 -9.54 0.31
CA SER A 147 5.60 -8.71 0.58
C SER A 147 5.99 -8.76 2.06
N ALA A 148 7.14 -8.18 2.42
CA ALA A 148 7.59 -8.07 3.81
C ALA A 148 6.63 -7.30 4.74
N TYR A 149 5.64 -6.57 4.17
CA TYR A 149 4.58 -5.89 4.92
C TYR A 149 3.27 -6.69 4.98
N GLY A 150 3.26 -7.96 4.54
CA GLY A 150 2.06 -8.81 4.53
C GLY A 150 1.03 -8.43 3.45
N LEU A 151 1.41 -7.62 2.47
CA LEU A 151 0.53 -7.15 1.38
C LEU A 151 0.83 -7.89 0.07
N SER A 152 -0.19 -8.12 -0.76
CA SER A 152 -0.06 -8.74 -2.08
C SER A 152 -0.88 -7.98 -3.13
N SER A 153 -0.44 -7.98 -4.39
CA SER A 153 -1.24 -7.47 -5.51
C SER A 153 -2.14 -8.51 -6.14
N VAL A 154 -1.99 -9.78 -5.77
CA VAL A 154 -2.69 -10.93 -6.40
C VAL A 154 -3.30 -11.86 -5.37
N ALA A 155 -2.56 -12.18 -4.30
CA ALA A 155 -3.02 -13.13 -3.31
C ALA A 155 -4.21 -12.57 -2.52
N THR A 156 -5.23 -13.39 -2.32
CA THR A 156 -6.41 -13.04 -1.55
C THR A 156 -6.31 -13.59 -0.14
N VAL A 157 -6.92 -12.88 0.81
CA VAL A 157 -7.13 -13.35 2.19
C VAL A 157 -8.62 -13.41 2.51
N PRO A 158 -9.05 -14.33 3.39
CA PRO A 158 -10.45 -14.43 3.78
C PRO A 158 -10.87 -13.25 4.67
N GLU A 159 -12.11 -12.81 4.52
CA GLU A 159 -12.74 -11.78 5.35
C GLU A 159 -13.93 -12.33 6.14
N PHE A 160 -13.96 -11.99 7.43
CA PHE A 160 -14.99 -12.37 8.39
C PHE A 160 -14.98 -11.41 9.59
#